data_AF-A0A2V3JWA5-F1
#
_entry.id   AF-A0A2V3JWA5-F1
#
_cell.length_a   1.000
_cell.length_b   1.000
_cell.length_c   1.000
_cell.angle_alpha   90.00
_cell.angle_beta   90.00
_cell.angle_gamma   90.00
#
_symmetry.space_group_name_H-M   'P 1'
#
loop_
_entity.id
_entity.type
_entity.pdbx_description
1 polymer ?
#
loop_
_entity_poly.entity_id
_entity_poly.type
_entity_poly.pdbx_seq_one_letter_code
_entity_poly.pdbx_strand_id
1 'polypeptide(L)' 'MVESIFQLGGEAFISDDEKTIELEMNPKEPKLMGKLNKGLSILNTIDIHDLNGRFVKFSM' A
#
# COMPACT_ATOMS: atom_id res chain seq x y z
N MET A 1 12.03 10.36 -2.45
CA MET A 1 10.85 11.25 -2.48
C MET A 1 9.61 10.45 -2.93
N VAL A 2 9.27 9.34 -2.25
CA VAL A 2 8.03 8.55 -2.47
C VAL A 2 7.34 8.26 -1.12
N GLU A 3 7.87 8.80 -0.02
CA GLU A 3 7.30 8.60 1.33
C GLU A 3 6.14 9.57 1.63
N SER A 4 5.79 10.46 0.69
CA SER A 4 4.93 11.62 0.98
C SER A 4 3.53 11.58 0.33
N ILE A 5 3.17 10.52 -0.41
CA ILE A 5 1.85 10.43 -1.08
C ILE A 5 0.79 9.79 -0.17
N PHE A 6 1.20 9.06 0.86
CA PHE A 6 0.30 8.35 1.77
C PHE A 6 0.54 8.77 3.22
N GLN A 7 0.16 10.00 3.60
CA GLN A 7 -0.21 10.27 5.00
C GLN A 7 -1.64 9.77 5.29
N LEU A 8 -1.94 8.58 4.78
CA LEU A 8 -3.05 7.78 5.27
C LEU A 8 -2.50 7.04 6.49
N GLY A 9 -3.31 6.90 7.54
CA GLY A 9 -2.96 6.01 8.64
C GLY A 9 -2.62 4.63 8.09
N GLY A 10 -1.54 4.02 8.57
CA GLY A 10 -1.08 2.76 8.03
C GLY A 10 0.21 2.27 8.68
N GLU A 11 0.40 0.96 8.65
CA GLU A 11 1.57 0.28 9.18
C GLU A 11 2.30 -0.44 8.05
N ALA A 12 3.62 -0.56 8.18
CA ALA A 12 4.42 -1.32 7.24
C ALA A 12 5.02 -2.54 7.94
N PHE A 13 4.71 -3.72 7.42
CA PHE A 13 5.26 -4.99 7.88
C PHE A 13 6.33 -5.45 6.91
N ILE A 14 7.50 -5.80 7.44
CA ILE A 14 8.64 -6.23 6.65
C ILE A 14 8.98 -7.67 7.04
N SER A 15 9.06 -8.53 6.04
CA SER A 15 9.61 -9.89 6.11
C SER A 15 10.85 -9.98 5.22
N ASP A 16 11.48 -11.16 5.18
CA ASP A 16 12.68 -11.38 4.37
C ASP A 16 12.41 -11.20 2.87
N ASP A 17 11.24 -11.63 2.39
CA ASP A 17 10.88 -11.64 0.96
C ASP A 17 9.89 -10.52 0.57
N GLU A 18 9.14 -9.98 1.54
CA GLU A 18 7.99 -9.12 1.28
C GLU A 18 7.93 -7.92 2.25
N LYS A 19 7.56 -6.75 1.70
CA LYS A 19 7.16 -5.55 2.43
C LYS A 19 5.69 -5.26 2.16
N THR A 20 4.86 -5.37 3.18
CA THR A 20 3.42 -5.10 3.09
C THR A 20 3.10 -3.76 3.75
N ILE A 21 2.43 -2.89 3.00
CA ILE A 21 1.95 -1.59 3.45
C ILE A 21 0.44 -1.71 3.66
N GLU A 22 0.02 -1.71 4.92
CA GLU A 22 -1.39 -1.76 5.32
C GLU A 22 -1.91 -0.33 5.52
N LEU A 23 -3.07 -0.02 4.93
CA LEU A 23 -3.67 1.30 4.93
C LEU A 23 -5.00 1.27 5.68
N GLU A 24 -5.20 2.20 6.62
CA GLU A 24 -6.43 2.29 7.39
C GLU A 24 -7.56 2.91 6.54
N MET A 25 -8.72 2.24 6.56
CA MET A 25 -9.93 2.72 5.91
C MET A 25 -10.51 3.95 6.63
N ASN A 26 -10.71 5.06 5.92
CA ASN A 26 -11.49 6.19 6.42
C ASN A 26 -13.00 5.96 6.19
N PRO A 27 -13.81 5.64 7.23
CA PRO A 27 -15.24 5.35 7.06
C PRO A 27 -16.06 6.57 6.63
N LYS A 28 -15.52 7.79 6.78
CA LYS A 28 -16.18 9.03 6.34
C LYS A 28 -16.13 9.23 4.82
N GLU A 29 -15.27 8.49 4.13
CA GLU A 29 -15.01 8.67 2.69
C GLU A 29 -15.03 7.34 1.91
N PRO A 30 -16.11 6.53 1.99
CA PRO A 30 -16.13 5.17 1.44
C PRO A 30 -15.95 5.11 -0.08
N LYS A 31 -16.42 6.14 -0.81
CA LYS A 31 -16.24 6.23 -2.27
C LYS A 31 -14.78 6.48 -2.65
N LEU A 32 -14.06 7.30 -1.87
CA LEU A 32 -12.64 7.57 -2.09
C LEU A 32 -11.81 6.33 -1.76
N MET A 33 -12.09 5.71 -0.61
CA MET A 33 -11.43 4.46 -0.19
C MET A 33 -11.65 3.33 -1.21
N GLY A 34 -12.85 3.20 -1.76
CA GLY A 34 -13.12 2.23 -2.82
C GLY A 34 -12.32 2.48 -4.12
N LYS A 35 -12.04 3.74 -4.48
CA LYS A 35 -11.16 4.07 -5.61
C LYS A 35 -9.70 3.79 -5.28
N LEU A 36 -9.28 4.14 -4.07
CA LEU A 36 -7.93 3.86 -3.59
C LEU A 36 -7.65 2.36 -3.58
N ASN A 37 -8.55 1.53 -3.04
CA ASN A 37 -8.40 0.08 -3.02
C ASN A 37 -8.22 -0.52 -4.43
N LYS A 38 -8.98 -0.02 -5.42
CA LYS A 38 -8.80 -0.42 -6.82
C LYS A 38 -7.42 -0.04 -7.35
N GLY A 39 -6.92 1.16 -7.01
CA GLY A 39 -5.58 1.60 -7.36
C GLY A 39 -4.50 0.69 -6.74
N LEU A 40 -4.60 0.40 -5.45
CA LEU A 40 -3.69 -0.51 -4.75
C LEU A 40 -3.71 -1.93 -5.32
N SER A 41 -4.91 -2.43 -5.67
CA SER A 41 -5.06 -3.73 -6.31
C SER A 41 -4.31 -3.79 -7.65
N ILE A 42 -4.33 -2.70 -8.43
CA ILE A 42 -3.53 -2.60 -9.65
C ILE A 42 -2.04 -2.56 -9.32
N LEU A 43 -1.61 -1.79 -8.31
CA LEU A 43 -0.20 -1.76 -7.89
C LEU A 43 0.32 -3.14 -7.47
N ASN A 44 -0.51 -3.96 -6.81
CA ASN A 44 -0.18 -5.35 -6.44
C ASN A 44 -0.01 -6.29 -7.64
N THR A 45 -0.46 -5.91 -8.84
CA THR A 45 -0.21 -6.67 -10.08
C THR A 45 1.11 -6.28 -10.74
N ILE A 46 1.75 -5.21 -10.28
CA ILE A 46 3.02 -4.72 -10.80
C ILE A 46 4.14 -5.31 -9.94
N ASP A 47 5.24 -5.66 -10.61
CA ASP A 47 6.44 -6.23 -9.99
C ASP A 47 7.28 -5.16 -9.28
N ILE A 48 6.73 -4.60 -8.20
CA ILE A 48 7.35 -3.53 -7.42
C ILE A 48 8.24 -4.13 -6.35
N HIS A 49 9.50 -3.72 -6.35
CA HIS A 49 10.49 -4.13 -5.35
C HIS A 49 11.04 -2.93 -4.57
N ASP A 50 11.35 -3.14 -3.29
CA ASP A 50 12.09 -2.16 -2.49
C ASP A 50 13.60 -2.19 -2.81
N LEU A 51 14.37 -1.32 -2.17
CA LEU A 51 15.83 -1.25 -2.37
C LEU A 51 16.59 -2.52 -1.94
N ASN A 52 15.94 -3.39 -1.15
CA ASN A 52 16.49 -4.67 -0.72
C ASN A 52 16.02 -5.83 -1.61
N GLY A 53 15.28 -5.56 -2.68
CA GLY A 53 14.73 -6.57 -3.56
C GLY A 53 13.53 -7.32 -2.98
N ARG A 54 12.84 -6.77 -1.98
CA ARG A 54 11.62 -7.36 -1.43
C ARG A 54 10.41 -6.95 -2.24
N PHE A 55 9.48 -7.87 -2.45
CA PHE A 55 8.20 -7.57 -3.09
C PHE A 55 7.40 -6.57 -2.25
N VAL A 56 6.92 -5.51 -2.88
CA VAL A 56 6.05 -4.54 -2.21
C VAL A 56 4.60 -4.89 -2.48
N LYS A 57 3.82 -5.06 -1.40
CA LYS A 57 2.37 -5.26 -1.46
C LYS A 57 1.63 -4.20 -0.67
N PHE A 58 0.39 -3.95 -1.07
CA PHE A 58 -0.52 -3.02 -0.44
C PHE A 58 -1.79 -3.75 0.01
N SER A 59 -2.25 -3.46 1.22
CA SER A 59 -3.54 -3.94 1.75
C SER A 59 -4.31 -2.81 2.43
N MET A 60 -5.61 -3.03 2.60
CA MET A 60 -6.54 -2.18 3.37
C MET A 60 -7.33 -3.05 4.34
#